data_AF-A0A914VKH3-F1
#
_entry.id   AF-A0A914VKH3-F1
#
_cell.length_a   1.000
_cell.length_b   1.000
_cell.length_c   1.000
_cell.angle_alpha   90.00
_cell.angle_beta   90.00
_cell.angle_gamma   90.00
#
_symmetry.space_group_name_H-M   'P 1'
#
loop_
_entity.id
_entity.type
_entity.pdbx_description
1 polymer ?
#
loop_
_entity_poly.entity_id
_entity_poly.type
_entity_poly.pdbx_seq_one_letter_code
_entity_poly.pdbx_strand_id
1 'polypeptide(L)'
;MSKIQDSSITLQDVTTPSSSNKISEQQTHDKEESREAIGFFEKYLTAWVLVCMAVGIAIGHFIPSIPSNLQKLSIAEVSLPIAVLVWGMILPMMIQIDFASLRQVWRSPRAIFLTTGINYLVQPFVMYGLATLFFYVIFRKWLTAFEADQYVAGAVILGGSPCTAMVFVWSVLVNGDPSYTLTQVAVNDLLILILFSPTVKLLLKVSNVEIPWVTLLLSVGVFVLVPLLLGAIARPTLSYPIRSTCS
;
A
#
# COMPACT_ATOMS: atom_id res chain seq x y z
N MET A 1 26.14 70.47 -19.75
CA MET A 1 24.89 70.41 -18.95
C MET A 1 24.08 69.22 -19.46
N SER A 2 24.32 68.01 -18.92
CA SER A 2 23.48 67.32 -17.89
C SER A 2 22.25 66.65 -18.56
N LYS A 3 22.04 65.31 -18.62
CA LYS A 3 22.30 64.11 -17.77
C LYS A 3 22.48 62.89 -18.72
N ILE A 4 23.32 61.85 -18.55
CA ILE A 4 23.54 60.79 -17.53
C ILE A 4 22.36 59.84 -17.27
N GLN A 5 22.59 58.54 -17.59
CA GLN A 5 22.00 57.24 -17.14
C GLN A 5 20.46 57.08 -17.14
N ASP A 6 19.84 55.92 -17.41
CA ASP A 6 20.22 54.53 -17.15
C ASP A 6 19.26 53.52 -17.85
N SER A 7 19.72 52.27 -17.96
CA SER A 7 18.97 51.00 -17.99
C SER A 7 18.16 50.50 -19.21
N SER A 8 18.64 49.35 -19.75
CA SER A 8 17.95 48.20 -20.42
C SER A 8 18.56 47.86 -21.81
N ILE A 9 19.80 47.40 -21.89
CA ILE A 9 20.23 45.99 -21.94
C ILE A 9 19.46 45.12 -22.96
N THR A 10 20.04 45.10 -24.15
CA THR A 10 20.14 44.13 -25.25
C THR A 10 19.59 42.71 -25.02
N LEU A 11 18.61 42.29 -25.85
CA LEU A 11 18.12 40.90 -26.03
C LEU A 11 18.25 40.51 -27.53
N GLN A 12 19.47 40.50 -28.05
CA GLN A 12 19.82 39.90 -29.34
C GLN A 12 21.24 39.32 -29.25
N ASP A 13 21.38 38.20 -28.55
CA ASP A 13 22.44 37.23 -28.82
C ASP A 13 22.08 35.92 -28.10
N VAL A 14 21.91 34.83 -28.85
CA VAL A 14 22.22 33.42 -28.54
C VAL A 14 21.61 32.60 -29.69
N THR A 15 22.25 32.66 -30.85
CA THR A 15 22.20 31.58 -31.83
C THR A 15 23.32 30.60 -31.51
N THR A 16 22.99 29.49 -30.83
CA THR A 16 23.82 28.27 -30.80
C THR A 16 22.92 27.04 -30.96
N PRO A 17 23.13 26.20 -31.99
CA PRO A 17 22.36 24.98 -32.20
C PRO A 17 23.07 23.82 -31.52
N SER A 18 22.66 23.43 -30.30
CA SER A 18 23.17 22.19 -29.68
C SER A 18 22.29 21.55 -28.59
N SER A 19 21.22 22.21 -28.14
CA SER A 19 20.44 21.75 -26.97
C SER A 19 19.15 21.02 -27.33
N SER A 20 18.59 21.28 -28.52
CA SER A 20 17.27 20.74 -28.89
C SER A 20 17.30 19.28 -29.34
N ASN A 21 18.43 18.79 -29.89
CA ASN A 21 18.55 17.41 -30.38
C ASN A 21 18.84 16.38 -29.27
N LYS A 22 19.51 16.80 -28.17
CA LYS A 22 19.77 15.91 -27.02
C LYS A 22 18.52 15.65 -26.16
N ILE A 23 17.61 16.62 -26.11
CA ILE A 23 16.34 16.46 -25.37
C ILE A 23 15.44 15.45 -26.09
N SER A 24 15.41 15.45 -27.43
CA SER A 24 14.69 14.44 -28.22
C SER A 24 15.33 13.04 -28.16
N GLU A 25 16.66 12.92 -28.06
CA GLU A 25 17.33 11.61 -27.95
C GLU A 25 17.22 11.02 -26.53
N GLN A 26 17.33 11.83 -25.46
CA GLN A 26 17.17 11.35 -24.09
C GLN A 26 15.70 11.07 -23.71
N GLN A 27 14.74 11.83 -24.25
CA GLN A 27 13.31 11.52 -24.04
C GLN A 27 12.81 10.30 -24.85
N THR A 28 13.58 9.85 -25.84
CA THR A 28 13.27 8.62 -26.60
C THR A 28 13.87 7.39 -25.92
N HIS A 29 15.07 7.50 -25.35
CA HIS A 29 15.71 6.38 -24.64
C HIS A 29 15.00 5.97 -23.34
N ASP A 30 14.47 6.91 -22.54
CA ASP A 30 13.69 6.56 -21.33
C ASP A 30 12.25 6.10 -21.64
N LYS A 31 11.75 6.37 -22.85
CA LYS A 31 10.40 5.93 -23.28
C LYS A 31 10.39 4.56 -23.97
N GLU A 32 11.53 4.08 -24.45
CA GLU A 32 11.62 2.77 -25.10
C GLU A 32 11.93 1.63 -24.11
N GLU A 33 12.53 1.92 -22.94
CA GLU A 33 13.00 0.87 -22.02
C GLU A 33 11.90 0.23 -21.13
N SER A 34 10.62 0.62 -21.24
CA SER A 34 9.52 -0.18 -20.65
C SER A 34 8.18 -0.05 -21.38
N ARG A 35 8.21 -0.20 -22.70
CA ARG A 35 7.18 -1.04 -23.36
C ARG A 35 7.61 -2.51 -23.32
N GLU A 36 8.31 -2.93 -22.27
CA GLU A 36 8.60 -4.34 -22.03
C GLU A 36 7.28 -5.08 -22.04
N ALA A 37 7.15 -6.02 -22.97
CA ALA A 37 6.03 -6.94 -23.00
C ALA A 37 5.93 -7.57 -21.60
N ILE A 38 4.78 -7.40 -20.94
CA ILE A 38 4.46 -7.99 -19.62
C ILE A 38 5.13 -9.36 -19.53
N GLY A 39 6.07 -9.50 -18.60
CA GLY A 39 6.92 -10.69 -18.51
C GLY A 39 6.07 -11.95 -18.38
N PHE A 40 6.59 -13.09 -18.84
CA PHE A 40 5.85 -14.37 -18.75
C PHE A 40 5.33 -14.62 -17.33
N PHE A 41 6.14 -14.31 -16.30
CA PHE A 41 5.76 -14.46 -14.90
C PHE A 41 4.61 -13.53 -14.49
N GLU A 42 4.66 -12.26 -14.86
CA GLU A 42 3.64 -11.26 -14.55
C GLU A 42 2.31 -11.59 -15.24
N LYS A 43 2.38 -12.05 -16.49
CA LYS A 43 1.22 -12.47 -17.28
C LYS A 43 0.51 -13.70 -16.69
N TYR A 44 1.26 -14.64 -16.11
CA TYR A 44 0.73 -15.84 -15.47
C TYR A 44 0.66 -15.75 -13.95
N LEU A 45 0.79 -14.57 -13.35
CA LEU A 45 0.85 -14.37 -11.91
C LEU A 45 -0.38 -14.97 -11.20
N THR A 46 -1.58 -14.77 -11.76
CA THR A 46 -2.82 -15.34 -11.20
C THR A 46 -2.80 -16.87 -11.18
N ALA A 47 -2.27 -17.51 -12.24
CA ALA A 47 -2.16 -18.96 -12.31
C ALA A 47 -1.15 -19.48 -11.28
N TRP A 48 0.00 -18.82 -11.14
CA TRP A 48 0.99 -19.15 -10.12
C TRP A 48 0.43 -19.00 -8.70
N VAL A 49 -0.31 -17.93 -8.41
CA VAL A 49 -0.97 -17.74 -7.11
C VAL A 49 -1.96 -18.86 -6.82
N LEU A 50 -2.77 -19.27 -7.80
CA LEU A 50 -3.70 -20.39 -7.64
C LEU A 50 -2.98 -21.72 -7.39
N VAL A 51 -1.90 -22.00 -8.11
CA VAL A 51 -1.07 -23.19 -7.87
C VAL A 51 -0.47 -23.16 -6.47
N CYS A 52 0.10 -22.02 -6.05
CA CYS A 52 0.65 -21.85 -4.69
C CYS A 52 -0.42 -22.03 -3.61
N MET A 53 -1.63 -21.53 -3.80
CA MET A 53 -2.75 -21.75 -2.87
C MET A 53 -3.13 -23.23 -2.80
N ALA A 54 -3.30 -23.90 -3.94
CA ALA A 54 -3.65 -25.32 -3.99
C ALA A 54 -2.59 -26.20 -3.33
N VAL A 55 -1.31 -25.95 -3.64
CA VAL A 55 -0.17 -26.64 -3.01
C VAL A 55 -0.12 -26.35 -1.51
N GLY A 56 -0.33 -25.09 -1.09
CA GLY A 56 -0.36 -24.72 0.33
C GLY A 56 -1.45 -25.45 1.11
N ILE A 57 -2.66 -25.54 0.56
CA ILE A 57 -3.78 -26.29 1.16
C ILE A 57 -3.46 -27.79 1.22
N ALA A 58 -2.92 -28.35 0.13
CA ALA A 58 -2.55 -29.77 0.09
C ALA A 58 -1.48 -30.09 1.15
N ILE A 59 -0.42 -29.28 1.25
CA ILE A 59 0.62 -29.45 2.27
C ILE A 59 0.04 -29.32 3.68
N GLY A 60 -0.82 -28.33 3.92
CA GLY A 60 -1.47 -28.13 5.22
C GLY A 60 -2.37 -29.31 5.63
N HIS A 61 -3.02 -29.96 4.67
CA HIS A 61 -3.90 -31.10 4.91
C HIS A 61 -3.14 -32.43 5.07
N PHE A 62 -2.15 -32.70 4.21
CA PHE A 62 -1.42 -33.98 4.19
C PHE A 62 -0.26 -34.03 5.19
N ILE A 63 0.35 -32.88 5.54
CA ILE A 63 1.49 -32.81 6.46
C ILE A 63 1.21 -31.74 7.54
N PRO A 64 0.33 -32.03 8.52
CA PRO A 64 -0.02 -31.09 9.58
C PRO A 64 1.16 -30.75 10.52
N SER A 65 2.26 -31.52 10.44
CA SER A 65 3.51 -31.24 11.15
C SER A 65 4.17 -29.91 10.74
N ILE A 66 3.95 -29.44 9.51
CA ILE A 66 4.48 -28.15 9.05
C ILE A 66 3.77 -26.98 9.73
N PRO A 67 2.45 -26.79 9.61
CA PRO A 67 1.75 -25.68 10.27
C PRO A 67 1.87 -25.74 11.80
N SER A 68 1.88 -26.94 12.40
CA SER A 68 2.06 -27.08 13.86
C SER A 68 3.47 -26.67 14.33
N ASN A 69 4.53 -26.94 13.56
CA ASN A 69 5.87 -26.44 13.89
C ASN A 69 6.02 -24.93 13.67
N LEU A 70 5.36 -24.36 12.66
CA LEU A 70 5.29 -22.89 12.51
C LEU A 70 4.51 -22.24 13.66
N GLN A 71 3.44 -22.87 14.16
CA GLN A 71 2.70 -22.39 15.32
C GLN A 71 3.52 -22.46 16.62
N LYS A 72 4.46 -23.41 16.76
CA LYS A 72 5.41 -23.43 17.90
C LYS A 72 6.40 -22.26 17.88
N LEU A 73 6.65 -21.69 16.69
CA LEU A 73 7.45 -20.46 16.50
C LEU A 73 6.58 -19.19 16.60
N SER A 74 5.39 -19.30 17.18
CA SER A 74 4.49 -18.18 17.44
C SER A 74 4.73 -17.60 18.83
N ILE A 75 4.76 -16.29 18.93
CA ILE A 75 4.75 -15.56 20.20
C ILE A 75 3.48 -14.71 20.19
N ALA A 76 2.59 -14.93 21.17
CA ALA A 76 1.31 -14.23 21.29
C ALA A 76 0.43 -14.33 20.03
N GLU A 77 0.24 -15.55 19.51
CA GLU A 77 -0.61 -15.86 18.34
C GLU A 77 -0.08 -15.33 16.99
N VAL A 78 1.05 -14.60 16.98
CA VAL A 78 1.72 -14.12 15.78
C VAL A 78 2.93 -14.99 15.44
N SER A 79 2.90 -15.60 14.24
CA SER A 79 3.97 -16.45 13.73
C SER A 79 5.16 -15.60 13.26
N LEU A 80 6.31 -15.73 13.93
CA LEU A 80 7.51 -14.97 13.59
C LEU A 80 7.95 -15.11 12.12
N PRO A 81 7.93 -16.32 11.50
CA PRO A 81 8.33 -16.46 10.11
C PRO A 81 7.46 -15.63 9.17
N ILE A 82 6.14 -15.67 9.36
CA ILE A 82 5.18 -14.91 8.56
C ILE A 82 5.35 -13.42 8.81
N ALA A 83 5.65 -13.02 10.05
CA ALA A 83 5.91 -11.63 10.37
C ALA A 83 7.11 -11.06 9.61
N VAL A 84 8.22 -11.80 9.54
CA VAL A 84 9.42 -11.39 8.77
C VAL A 84 9.12 -11.32 7.27
N LEU A 85 8.37 -12.27 6.71
CA LEU A 85 7.93 -12.25 5.32
C LEU A 85 7.10 -11.01 5.00
N VAL A 86 6.14 -10.68 5.87
CA VAL A 86 5.31 -9.48 5.73
C VAL A 86 6.15 -8.20 5.84
N TRP A 87 7.09 -8.13 6.79
CA TRP A 87 8.02 -7.00 6.88
C TRP A 87 8.86 -6.85 5.60
N GLY A 88 9.38 -7.95 5.04
CA GLY A 88 10.11 -7.92 3.78
C GLY A 88 9.29 -7.36 2.61
N MET A 89 7.96 -7.53 2.64
CA MET A 89 7.06 -6.98 1.62
C MET A 89 6.66 -5.53 1.89
N ILE A 90 6.47 -5.13 3.15
CA ILE A 90 6.03 -3.77 3.51
C ILE A 90 7.19 -2.76 3.45
N LEU A 91 8.39 -3.16 3.88
CA LEU A 91 9.59 -2.29 3.88
C LEU A 91 9.92 -1.64 2.52
N PRO A 92 9.94 -2.36 1.38
CA PRO A 92 10.25 -1.73 0.08
C PRO A 92 9.23 -0.67 -0.32
N MET A 93 7.96 -0.81 0.12
CA MET A 93 6.94 0.19 -0.13
C MET A 93 7.15 1.44 0.74
N MET A 94 7.52 1.27 2.01
CA MET A 94 7.77 2.39 2.94
C MET A 94 8.97 3.25 2.55
N ILE A 95 10.04 2.66 2.01
CA ILE A 95 11.25 3.40 1.59
C ILE A 95 10.95 4.35 0.40
N GLN A 96 9.95 4.04 -0.42
CA GLN A 96 9.55 4.87 -1.56
C GLN A 96 8.78 6.14 -1.15
N ILE A 97 8.42 6.29 0.13
CA ILE A 97 7.63 7.42 0.62
C ILE A 97 8.52 8.64 0.84
N ASP A 98 8.15 9.76 0.22
CA ASP A 98 8.80 11.05 0.45
C ASP A 98 8.03 11.91 1.46
N PHE A 99 8.63 12.16 2.63
CA PHE A 99 8.09 13.04 3.66
C PHE A 99 7.93 14.50 3.20
N ALA A 100 8.71 14.95 2.20
CA ALA A 100 8.52 16.28 1.63
C ALA A 100 7.18 16.37 0.88
N SER A 101 6.80 15.30 0.18
CA SER A 101 5.53 15.19 -0.55
C SER A 101 4.33 15.01 0.38
N LEU A 102 4.51 14.39 1.56
CA LEU A 102 3.46 14.33 2.60
C LEU A 102 2.93 15.71 2.98
N ARG A 103 3.79 16.74 3.00
CA ARG A 103 3.37 18.11 3.29
C ARG A 103 2.48 18.70 2.19
N GLN A 104 2.64 18.24 0.95
CA GLN A 104 1.88 18.71 -0.20
C GLN A 104 0.44 18.18 -0.22
N VAL A 105 0.17 17.00 0.35
CA VAL A 105 -1.17 16.43 0.43
C VAL A 105 -2.13 17.24 1.31
N TRP A 106 -1.60 18.02 2.26
CA TRP A 106 -2.39 19.00 3.02
C TRP A 106 -3.00 20.11 2.15
N ARG A 107 -2.54 20.29 0.90
CA ARG A 107 -3.17 21.22 -0.06
C ARG A 107 -4.49 20.71 -0.61
N SER A 108 -4.78 19.40 -0.53
CA SER A 108 -6.02 18.80 -1.04
C SER A 108 -6.76 17.98 0.04
N PRO A 109 -7.26 18.61 1.12
CA PRO A 109 -7.91 17.90 2.23
C PRO A 109 -9.21 17.21 1.82
N ARG A 110 -9.89 17.71 0.77
CA ARG A 110 -11.15 17.12 0.27
C ARG A 110 -10.95 15.69 -0.22
N ALA A 111 -9.84 15.40 -0.91
CA ALA A 111 -9.56 14.08 -1.45
C ALA A 111 -9.29 13.05 -0.32
N ILE A 112 -8.55 13.47 0.70
CA ILE A 112 -8.27 12.65 1.89
C ILE A 112 -9.57 12.36 2.63
N PHE A 113 -10.37 13.38 2.92
CA PHE A 113 -11.61 13.20 3.69
C PHE A 113 -12.60 12.27 2.97
N LEU A 114 -12.73 12.42 1.65
CA LEU A 114 -13.57 11.53 0.85
C LEU A 114 -13.05 10.09 0.86
N THR A 115 -11.75 9.91 0.67
CA THR A 115 -11.12 8.58 0.69
C THR A 115 -11.25 7.92 2.06
N THR A 116 -10.96 8.63 3.14
CA THR A 116 -11.10 8.12 4.51
C THR A 116 -12.55 7.77 4.84
N GLY A 117 -13.50 8.63 4.43
CA GLY A 117 -14.93 8.34 4.59
C GLY A 117 -15.34 7.07 3.86
N ILE A 118 -14.93 6.89 2.61
CA ILE A 118 -15.25 5.68 1.84
C ILE A 118 -14.56 4.45 2.47
N ASN A 119 -13.27 4.53 2.79
CA ASN A 119 -12.48 3.40 3.26
C ASN A 119 -12.88 2.90 4.66
N TYR A 120 -13.28 3.79 5.57
CA TYR A 120 -13.58 3.40 6.96
C TYR A 120 -15.07 3.42 7.30
N LEU A 121 -15.91 4.08 6.50
CA LEU A 121 -17.36 4.11 6.72
C LEU A 121 -18.15 3.30 5.71
N VAL A 122 -17.81 3.36 4.42
CA VAL A 122 -18.58 2.65 3.39
C VAL A 122 -18.08 1.22 3.22
N GLN A 123 -16.78 1.06 2.96
CA GLN A 123 -16.16 -0.23 2.66
C GLN A 123 -16.39 -1.32 3.72
N PRO A 124 -16.13 -1.10 5.03
CA PRO A 124 -16.31 -2.15 6.03
C PRO A 124 -17.78 -2.49 6.27
N PHE A 125 -18.70 -1.52 6.16
CA PHE A 125 -20.13 -1.76 6.33
C PHE A 125 -20.73 -2.52 5.15
N VAL A 126 -20.33 -2.16 3.93
CA VAL A 126 -20.71 -2.91 2.72
C VAL A 126 -20.16 -4.34 2.81
N MET A 127 -18.91 -4.50 3.23
CA MET A 127 -18.31 -5.82 3.40
C MET A 127 -19.05 -6.65 4.45
N TYR A 128 -19.40 -6.06 5.60
CA TYR A 128 -20.18 -6.75 6.62
C TYR A 128 -21.56 -7.19 6.10
N GLY A 129 -22.27 -6.31 5.38
CA GLY A 129 -23.55 -6.64 4.78
C GLY A 129 -23.45 -7.78 3.75
N LEU A 130 -22.41 -7.75 2.91
CA LEU A 130 -22.16 -8.81 1.94
C LEU A 130 -21.74 -10.12 2.60
N ALA A 131 -20.83 -10.07 3.58
CA ALA A 131 -20.35 -11.24 4.30
C ALA A 131 -21.49 -11.94 5.05
N THR A 132 -22.31 -11.18 5.78
CA THR A 132 -23.46 -11.74 6.50
C THR A 132 -24.50 -12.33 5.55
N LEU A 133 -24.78 -11.66 4.43
CA LEU A 133 -25.67 -12.19 3.38
C LEU A 133 -25.15 -13.51 2.82
N PHE A 134 -23.86 -13.58 2.46
CA PHE A 134 -23.27 -14.79 1.91
C PHE A 134 -23.22 -15.92 2.94
N PHE A 135 -22.65 -15.69 4.13
CA PHE A 135 -22.40 -16.76 5.10
C PHE A 135 -23.67 -17.21 5.86
N TYR A 136 -24.61 -16.31 6.20
CA TYR A 136 -25.83 -16.70 6.91
C TYR A 136 -27.02 -17.03 6.01
N VAL A 137 -27.09 -16.51 4.78
CA VAL A 137 -28.24 -16.78 3.88
C VAL A 137 -27.89 -17.80 2.81
N ILE A 138 -26.83 -17.56 2.03
CA ILE A 138 -26.47 -18.42 0.89
C ILE A 138 -25.84 -19.73 1.37
N PHE A 139 -24.88 -19.64 2.29
CA PHE A 139 -24.09 -20.78 2.77
C PHE A 139 -24.63 -21.43 4.05
N ARG A 140 -25.84 -21.06 4.49
CA ARG A 140 -26.48 -21.57 5.72
C ARG A 140 -26.51 -23.10 5.83
N LYS A 141 -26.60 -23.80 4.70
CA LYS A 141 -26.68 -25.28 4.67
C LYS A 141 -25.31 -25.96 4.84
N TRP A 142 -24.23 -25.24 4.59
CA TRP A 142 -22.87 -25.79 4.55
C TRP A 142 -22.03 -25.39 5.78
N LEU A 143 -22.42 -24.33 6.48
CA LEU A 143 -21.68 -23.77 7.61
C LEU A 143 -22.48 -23.87 8.90
N THR A 144 -21.79 -24.14 10.00
CA THR A 144 -22.34 -23.93 11.34
C THR A 144 -22.43 -22.44 11.67
N ALA A 145 -23.28 -22.07 12.62
CA ALA A 145 -23.40 -20.67 13.06
C ALA A 145 -22.04 -20.11 13.55
N PHE A 146 -21.28 -20.93 14.27
CA PHE A 146 -19.96 -20.55 14.76
C PHE A 146 -18.95 -20.28 13.64
N GLU A 147 -18.92 -21.13 12.60
CA GLU A 147 -18.03 -20.92 11.44
C GLU A 147 -18.42 -19.69 10.63
N ALA A 148 -19.72 -19.42 10.49
CA ALA A 148 -20.21 -18.22 9.84
C ALA A 148 -19.74 -16.95 10.57
N ASP A 149 -19.82 -16.92 11.90
CA ASP A 149 -19.33 -15.80 12.72
C ASP A 149 -17.83 -15.55 12.46
N GLN A 150 -17.01 -16.61 12.45
CA GLN A 150 -15.57 -16.53 12.21
C GLN A 150 -15.23 -16.04 10.80
N TYR A 151 -15.95 -16.51 9.78
CA TYR A 151 -15.73 -16.06 8.40
C TYR A 151 -16.19 -14.63 8.15
N VAL A 152 -17.29 -14.20 8.78
CA VAL A 152 -17.73 -12.79 8.75
C VAL A 152 -16.68 -11.90 9.41
N ALA A 153 -16.17 -12.29 10.59
CA ALA A 153 -15.11 -11.54 11.27
C ALA A 153 -13.84 -11.43 10.39
N GLY A 154 -13.39 -12.53 9.79
CA GLY A 154 -12.26 -12.53 8.86
C GLY A 154 -12.50 -11.65 7.62
N ALA A 155 -13.69 -11.74 7.01
CA ALA A 155 -14.07 -10.93 5.86
C ALA A 155 -14.09 -9.43 6.18
N VAL A 156 -14.57 -9.04 7.37
CA VAL A 156 -14.57 -7.64 7.82
C VAL A 156 -13.15 -7.13 8.08
N ILE A 157 -12.29 -7.94 8.72
CA ILE A 157 -10.89 -7.56 8.98
C ILE A 157 -10.14 -7.37 7.66
N LEU A 158 -10.27 -8.30 6.72
CA LEU A 158 -9.62 -8.23 5.41
C LEU A 158 -10.21 -7.11 4.56
N GLY A 159 -11.54 -6.97 4.53
CA GLY A 159 -12.23 -5.95 3.76
C GLY A 159 -12.14 -4.55 4.35
N GLY A 160 -11.85 -4.39 5.64
CA GLY A 160 -11.56 -3.09 6.26
C GLY A 160 -10.12 -2.62 6.02
N SER A 161 -9.25 -3.47 5.47
CA SER A 161 -7.86 -3.14 5.19
C SER A 161 -7.73 -2.46 3.82
N PRO A 162 -7.16 -1.24 3.74
CA PRO A 162 -6.92 -0.57 2.47
C PRO A 162 -5.75 -1.21 1.70
N CYS A 163 -5.94 -1.46 0.40
CA CYS A 163 -4.93 -2.04 -0.46
C CYS A 163 -4.02 -0.98 -1.10
N THR A 164 -2.91 -0.67 -0.44
CA THR A 164 -2.01 0.43 -0.83
C THR A 164 -1.16 0.11 -2.06
N ALA A 165 -0.56 -1.09 -2.12
CA ALA A 165 0.31 -1.49 -3.23
C ALA A 165 -0.45 -1.66 -4.56
N MET A 166 -1.68 -2.19 -4.51
CA MET A 166 -2.48 -2.44 -5.71
C MET A 166 -2.90 -1.13 -6.40
N VAL A 167 -3.32 -0.14 -5.61
CA VAL A 167 -3.72 1.18 -6.12
C VAL A 167 -2.52 1.90 -6.74
N PHE A 168 -1.31 1.73 -6.20
CA PHE A 168 -0.10 2.28 -6.82
C PHE A 168 0.14 1.72 -8.22
N VAL A 169 0.08 0.39 -8.38
CA VAL A 169 0.25 -0.26 -9.70
C VAL A 169 -0.84 0.19 -10.67
N TRP A 170 -2.09 0.26 -10.23
CA TRP A 170 -3.18 0.77 -11.07
C TRP A 170 -3.00 2.23 -11.46
N SER A 171 -2.50 3.07 -10.56
CA SER A 171 -2.17 4.46 -10.86
C SER A 171 -1.13 4.57 -11.97
N VAL A 172 -0.06 3.76 -11.91
CA VAL A 172 0.95 3.69 -12.97
C VAL A 172 0.35 3.22 -14.30
N LEU A 173 -0.53 2.20 -14.28
CA LEU A 173 -1.19 1.68 -15.49
C LEU A 173 -2.11 2.69 -16.17
N VAL A 174 -2.75 3.58 -15.41
CA VAL A 174 -3.64 4.62 -15.97
C VAL A 174 -2.93 5.94 -16.23
N ASN A 175 -1.58 6.00 -16.16
CA ASN A 175 -0.78 7.22 -16.25
C ASN A 175 -1.16 8.29 -15.21
N GLY A 176 -1.57 7.85 -14.02
CA GLY A 176 -1.75 8.73 -12.86
C GLY A 176 -0.41 9.26 -12.32
N ASP A 177 -0.47 10.28 -11.46
CA ASP A 177 0.73 10.78 -10.78
C ASP A 177 1.11 9.80 -9.64
N PRO A 178 2.23 9.06 -9.77
CA PRO A 178 2.65 8.08 -8.76
C PRO A 178 3.09 8.77 -7.47
N SER A 179 3.61 10.00 -7.52
CA SER A 179 4.04 10.75 -6.33
C SER A 179 2.83 11.16 -5.49
N TYR A 180 1.74 11.60 -6.13
CA TYR A 180 0.47 11.88 -5.45
C TYR A 180 -0.13 10.61 -4.85
N THR A 181 -0.09 9.50 -5.59
CA THR A 181 -0.64 8.21 -5.15
C THR A 181 0.14 7.65 -3.97
N LEU A 182 1.47 7.67 -4.00
CA LEU A 182 2.33 7.28 -2.89
C LEU A 182 2.06 8.11 -1.64
N THR A 183 1.85 9.42 -1.81
CA THR A 183 1.55 10.29 -0.68
C THR A 183 0.15 10.02 -0.09
N GLN A 184 -0.84 9.78 -0.94
CA GLN A 184 -2.20 9.39 -0.49
C GLN A 184 -2.18 8.04 0.23
N VAL A 185 -1.44 7.07 -0.30
CA VAL A 185 -1.20 5.76 0.32
C VAL A 185 -0.57 5.91 1.71
N ALA A 186 0.46 6.75 1.85
CA ALA A 186 1.13 7.00 3.11
C ALA A 186 0.21 7.64 4.17
N VAL A 187 -0.62 8.61 3.75
CA VAL A 187 -1.60 9.23 4.67
C VAL A 187 -2.66 8.21 5.10
N ASN A 188 -3.13 7.38 4.17
CA ASN A 188 -4.12 6.35 4.48
C ASN A 188 -3.54 5.25 5.40
N ASP A 189 -2.26 4.91 5.26
CA ASP A 189 -1.55 3.99 6.15
C ASP A 189 -1.39 4.58 7.56
N LEU A 190 -1.10 5.88 7.69
CA LEU A 190 -1.10 6.54 9.01
C LEU A 190 -2.49 6.54 9.67
N LEU A 191 -3.55 6.72 8.87
CA LEU A 191 -4.93 6.68 9.38
C LEU A 191 -5.34 5.30 9.88
N ILE A 192 -4.78 4.21 9.32
CA ILE A 192 -5.11 2.84 9.75
C ILE A 192 -4.81 2.63 11.23
N LEU A 193 -3.73 3.23 11.73
CA LEU A 193 -3.30 3.11 13.13
C LEU A 193 -4.37 3.58 14.11
N ILE A 194 -5.21 4.55 13.70
CA ILE A 194 -6.20 5.19 14.57
C ILE A 194 -7.62 4.70 14.23
N LEU A 195 -7.96 4.56 12.94
CA LEU A 195 -9.33 4.32 12.48
C LEU A 195 -9.67 2.83 12.33
N PHE A 196 -8.70 1.97 12.04
CA PHE A 196 -8.98 0.54 11.79
C PHE A 196 -9.47 -0.17 13.05
N SER A 197 -8.76 -0.02 14.16
CA SER A 197 -9.10 -0.66 15.44
C SER A 197 -10.53 -0.35 15.92
N PRO A 198 -11.00 0.92 15.99
CA PRO A 198 -12.36 1.22 16.41
C PRO A 198 -13.41 0.71 15.41
N THR A 199 -13.17 0.84 14.10
CA THR A 199 -14.12 0.39 13.08
C THR A 199 -14.30 -1.13 13.10
N VAL A 200 -13.22 -1.89 13.11
CA VAL A 200 -13.28 -3.36 13.17
C VAL A 200 -13.95 -3.82 14.46
N LYS A 201 -13.60 -3.22 15.61
CA LYS A 201 -14.26 -3.55 16.90
C LYS A 201 -15.76 -3.35 16.86
N LEU A 202 -16.21 -2.22 16.28
CA LEU A 202 -17.62 -1.90 16.18
C LEU A 202 -18.37 -3.01 15.43
N LEU A 203 -17.85 -3.44 14.29
CA LEU A 203 -18.48 -4.46 13.44
C LEU A 203 -18.37 -5.88 14.03
N LEU A 204 -17.25 -6.21 14.67
CA LEU A 204 -17.06 -7.52 15.30
C LEU A 204 -17.94 -7.70 16.54
N LYS A 205 -18.19 -6.63 17.29
CA LYS A 205 -19.17 -6.63 18.39
C LYS A 205 -20.57 -7.00 17.91
N VAL A 206 -20.95 -6.60 16.69
CA VAL A 206 -22.25 -6.98 16.10
C VAL A 206 -22.25 -8.45 15.67
N SER A 207 -21.09 -9.00 15.31
CA SER A 207 -20.91 -10.41 14.90
C SER A 207 -20.70 -11.37 16.08
N ASN A 208 -20.79 -10.89 17.33
CA ASN A 208 -20.58 -11.67 18.55
C ASN A 208 -19.18 -12.34 18.67
N VAL A 209 -18.21 -11.86 17.89
CA VAL A 209 -16.80 -12.31 17.94
C VAL A 209 -15.98 -11.23 18.63
N GLU A 210 -15.52 -11.51 19.84
CA GLU A 210 -14.66 -10.59 20.58
C GLU A 210 -13.18 -10.91 20.34
N ILE A 211 -12.50 -10.03 19.60
CA ILE A 211 -11.03 -10.05 19.50
C ILE A 211 -10.46 -9.04 20.51
N PRO A 212 -9.51 -9.43 21.37
CA PRO A 212 -8.91 -8.55 22.36
C PRO A 212 -8.34 -7.28 21.69
N TRP A 213 -8.73 -6.12 22.20
CA TRP A 213 -8.32 -4.82 21.65
C TRP A 213 -6.80 -4.63 21.67
N VAL A 214 -6.15 -5.18 22.69
CA VAL A 214 -4.69 -5.16 22.85
C VAL A 214 -4.01 -5.93 21.73
N THR A 215 -4.51 -7.11 21.35
CA THR A 215 -3.95 -7.93 20.27
C THR A 215 -4.06 -7.23 18.92
N LEU A 216 -5.19 -6.56 18.65
CA LEU A 216 -5.39 -5.83 17.41
C LEU A 216 -4.44 -4.63 17.31
N LEU A 217 -4.34 -3.83 18.37
CA LEU A 217 -3.43 -2.68 18.43
C LEU A 217 -1.96 -3.10 18.35
N LEU A 218 -1.58 -4.17 19.06
CA LEU A 218 -0.22 -4.68 19.06
C LEU A 218 0.15 -5.18 17.66
N SER A 219 -0.76 -5.91 16.99
CA SER A 219 -0.54 -6.39 15.62
C SER A 219 -0.37 -5.23 14.65
N VAL A 220 -1.29 -4.25 14.64
CA VAL A 220 -1.18 -3.10 13.73
C VAL A 220 0.08 -2.28 14.05
N GLY A 221 0.41 -2.09 15.33
CA GLY A 221 1.64 -1.42 15.73
C GLY A 221 2.89 -2.14 15.21
N VAL A 222 3.02 -3.44 15.45
CA VAL A 222 4.18 -4.22 15.02
C VAL A 222 4.28 -4.32 13.50
N PHE A 223 3.16 -4.44 12.79
CA PHE A 223 3.17 -4.63 11.33
C PHE A 223 3.19 -3.35 10.52
N VAL A 224 2.68 -2.23 11.06
CA VAL A 224 2.61 -0.95 10.35
C VAL A 224 3.63 0.04 10.92
N LEU A 225 3.63 0.26 12.23
CA LEU A 225 4.48 1.28 12.86
C LEU A 225 5.97 0.93 12.73
N VAL A 226 6.36 -0.33 12.89
CA VAL A 226 7.77 -0.74 12.80
C VAL A 226 8.33 -0.52 11.38
N PRO A 227 7.71 -1.03 10.29
CA PRO A 227 8.18 -0.74 8.94
C PRO A 227 8.14 0.75 8.59
N LEU A 228 7.14 1.49 9.08
CA LEU A 228 7.04 2.94 8.88
C LEU A 228 8.24 3.67 9.51
N LEU A 229 8.61 3.34 10.75
CA LEU A 229 9.77 3.92 11.43
C LEU A 229 11.08 3.50 10.76
N LEU A 230 11.22 2.22 10.41
CA LEU A 230 12.41 1.72 9.71
C LEU A 230 12.59 2.38 8.34
N GLY A 231 11.51 2.52 7.55
CA GLY A 231 11.54 3.25 6.29
C GLY A 231 11.89 4.73 6.48
N ALA A 232 11.31 5.38 7.49
CA ALA A 232 11.60 6.77 7.82
C ALA A 232 13.07 7.03 8.17
N ILE A 233 13.71 6.09 8.88
CA ILE A 233 15.12 6.17 9.28
C ILE A 233 16.04 5.78 8.12
N ALA A 234 15.71 4.72 7.37
CA ALA A 234 16.55 4.20 6.29
C ALA A 234 16.62 5.16 5.09
N ARG A 235 15.52 5.87 4.77
CA ARG A 235 15.43 6.75 3.60
C ARG A 235 16.47 7.89 3.58
N PRO A 236 16.70 8.67 4.66
CA PRO A 236 17.76 9.70 4.66
C PRO A 236 19.18 9.11 4.59
N THR A 237 19.39 7.87 5.04
CA THR A 237 20.70 7.20 4.93
C THR A 237 20.95 6.62 3.53
N LEU A 238 19.91 6.13 2.86
CA LEU A 238 19.99 5.67 1.46
C LEU A 238 19.89 6.80 0.43
N SER A 239 19.29 7.94 0.80
CA SER A 239 19.33 9.17 0.01
C SER A 239 20.74 9.76 0.10
N TYR A 240 21.70 9.11 -0.54
CA TYR A 240 22.86 9.81 -1.04
C TYR A 240 22.33 10.99 -1.86
N PRO A 241 22.84 12.21 -1.66
CA PRO A 241 22.34 13.39 -2.35
C PRO A 241 22.67 13.27 -3.84
N ILE A 242 21.75 12.74 -4.66
CA ILE A 242 21.74 13.06 -6.09
C ILE A 242 21.09 14.44 -6.23
N ARG A 243 21.80 15.44 -5.74
CA ARG A 243 21.58 16.85 -6.09
C ARG A 243 22.92 17.56 -6.08
N SER A 244 23.64 17.51 -7.20
CA SER A 244 24.56 18.56 -7.70
C SER A 244 25.59 18.02 -8.69
N THR A 245 25.18 17.69 -9.91
CA THR A 245 25.99 17.70 -11.15
C THR A 245 25.02 17.31 -12.26
N CYS A 246 24.62 18.16 -13.20
CA CYS A 246 25.49 18.96 -14.05
C CYS A 246 25.02 20.41 -14.22
N SER A 247 26.05 21.25 -14.29
CA SER A 247 26.11 22.56 -14.94
C SER A 247 25.69 22.51 -16.41
#